data_AF-A0A968WG48-F1
#
_entry.id   AF-A0A968WG48-F1
#
_cell.length_a   1.000
_cell.length_b   1.000
_cell.length_c   1.000
_cell.angle_alpha   90.00
_cell.angle_beta   90.00
_cell.angle_gamma   90.00
#
_symmetry.space_group_name_H-M   'P 1'
#
loop_
_entity.id
_entity.type
_entity.pdbx_description
1 polymer ?
#
loop_
_entity_poly.entity_id
_entity_poly.type
_entity_poly.pdbx_seq_one_letter_code
_entity_poly.pdbx_strand_id
1 'polypeptide(L)' 'MLPIAESELIINKRGAVYHLNLRPEEIASTIITVGDPDRVRVVSKYFDTVEYKQQHR' A
#
# COMPACT_ATOMS: atom_id res chain seq x y z
N MET A 1 7.74 -20.03 -9.23
CA MET A 1 7.67 -18.61 -9.63
C MET A 1 9.08 -18.05 -9.49
N LEU A 2 9.62 -17.39 -10.51
CA LEU A 2 10.94 -16.77 -10.40
C LEU A 2 10.82 -15.55 -9.47
N PRO A 3 11.77 -15.34 -8.54
CA PRO A 3 11.81 -14.12 -7.74
C PRO A 3 12.02 -12.91 -8.66
N ILE A 4 11.33 -11.80 -8.37
CA ILE A 4 11.53 -10.53 -9.07
C ILE A 4 12.93 -10.02 -8.71
N ALA A 5 13.69 -9.54 -9.68
CA ALA A 5 15.04 -9.03 -9.40
C ALA A 5 14.98 -7.83 -8.45
N GLU A 6 15.96 -7.70 -7.56
CA GLU A 6 16.00 -6.59 -6.58
C GLU A 6 16.01 -5.20 -7.27
N SER A 7 16.57 -5.13 -8.48
CA SER A 7 16.55 -3.92 -9.31
C SER A 7 15.18 -3.61 -9.93
N GLU A 8 14.30 -4.62 -10.05
CA GLU A 8 12.95 -4.47 -10.62
C GLU A 8 11.90 -4.18 -9.54
N LEU A 9 12.08 -4.73 -8.34
CA LEU A 9 11.22 -4.47 -7.19
C LEU A 9 12.06 -4.29 -5.93
N ILE A 10 12.30 -3.03 -5.58
CA ILE A 10 13.06 -2.67 -4.39
C ILE A 10 12.20 -2.95 -3.14
N ILE A 11 12.68 -3.87 -2.31
CA ILE A 11 12.05 -4.26 -1.05
C ILE A 11 12.89 -3.74 0.12
N ASN A 12 12.23 -3.11 1.10
CA ASN A 12 12.91 -2.63 2.30
C ASN A 12 13.10 -3.75 3.35
N LYS A 13 13.79 -3.44 4.46
CA LYS A 13 14.07 -4.41 5.53
C LYS A 13 12.82 -5.04 6.18
N ARG A 14 11.64 -4.46 5.99
CA ARG A 14 10.36 -5.01 6.47
C ARG A 14 9.76 -6.04 5.50
N GLY A 15 10.33 -6.22 4.32
CA GLY A 15 9.70 -6.99 3.24
C GLY A 15 8.61 -6.20 2.49
N ALA A 16 8.58 -4.87 2.65
CA ALA A 16 7.59 -4.00 2.00
C ALA A 16 8.17 -3.34 0.74
N VAL A 17 7.30 -3.05 -0.23
CA VAL A 17 7.67 -2.28 -1.44
C VAL A 17 8.20 -0.91 -1.03
N TYR A 18 9.36 -0.52 -1.53
CA TYR A 18 10.07 0.69 -1.09
C TYR A 18 9.20 1.96 -1.13
N HIS A 19 8.59 2.27 -2.28
CA HIS A 19 7.83 3.53 -2.47
C HIS A 19 6.45 3.56 -1.81
N LEU A 20 5.82 2.40 -1.62
CA LEU A 20 4.48 2.34 -1.03
C LEU A 20 4.54 2.03 0.47
N ASN A 21 5.64 1.41 0.90
CA ASN A 21 5.83 0.87 2.23
C ASN A 21 4.67 -0.04 2.66
N LEU A 22 4.24 -0.93 1.76
CA LEU A 22 3.19 -1.93 1.97
C LEU A 22 3.71 -3.34 1.72
N ARG A 23 3.23 -4.29 2.53
CA ARG A 23 3.39 -5.75 2.33
C ARG A 23 2.14 -6.35 1.66
N PRO A 24 2.23 -7.55 1.08
CA PRO A 24 1.08 -8.20 0.43
C PRO A 24 -0.16 -8.34 1.32
N GLU A 25 0.02 -8.59 2.62
CA GLU A 25 -1.07 -8.72 3.60
C GLU A 25 -1.66 -7.38 4.06
N GLU A 26 -1.06 -6.24 3.68
CA GLU A 26 -1.47 -4.89 4.05
C GLU A 26 -2.25 -4.17 2.94
N ILE A 27 -2.55 -4.87 1.84
CA ILE A 27 -3.21 -4.31 0.65
C ILE A 27 -4.32 -5.22 0.14
N ALA A 28 -5.48 -4.62 -0.15
CA ALA A 28 -6.60 -5.33 -0.75
C ALA A 28 -6.38 -5.55 -2.26
N SER A 29 -7.04 -6.56 -2.81
CA SER A 29 -7.03 -6.85 -4.26
C SER A 29 -7.71 -5.76 -5.10
N THR A 30 -8.72 -5.09 -4.55
CA THR A 30 -9.39 -3.95 -5.17
C THR A 30 -8.81 -2.65 -4.61
N ILE A 31 -8.27 -1.81 -5.50
CA ILE A 31 -7.58 -0.57 -5.14
C ILE A 31 -8.37 0.63 -5.68
N ILE A 32 -8.69 1.57 -4.78
CA ILE A 32 -9.22 2.90 -5.14
C ILE A 32 -8.07 3.89 -5.03
N THR A 33 -7.72 4.54 -6.14
CA THR A 33 -6.67 5.57 -6.15
C THR A 33 -7.28 6.97 -6.03
N VAL A 34 -6.53 7.87 -5.41
CA VAL A 34 -6.86 9.31 -5.32
C VAL A 34 -5.60 10.12 -5.66
N GLY A 35 -5.78 11.30 -6.26
CA GLY A 35 -4.63 12.15 -6.61
C GLY A 35 -4.03 12.88 -5.40
N ASP A 36 -4.87 13.34 -4.48
CA ASP A 36 -4.46 14.04 -3.27
C ASP A 36 -4.47 13.09 -2.06
N PRO A 37 -3.37 12.91 -1.31
CA PRO A 37 -3.33 12.10 -0.09
C PRO A 37 -4.41 12.44 0.93
N ASP A 38 -4.80 13.71 1.06
CA ASP A 38 -5.83 14.13 2.01
C ASP A 38 -7.23 13.60 1.64
N ARG A 39 -7.44 13.23 0.36
CA ARG A 39 -8.68 12.63 -0.12
C ARG A 39 -8.88 11.19 0.36
N VAL A 40 -7.83 10.50 0.83
CA VAL A 40 -7.94 9.15 1.41
C VAL A 40 -8.96 9.14 2.54
N ARG A 41 -8.94 10.14 3.43
CA ARG A 41 -9.89 10.24 4.55
C ARG A 41 -11.34 10.46 4.08
N VAL A 42 -11.53 11.17 2.97
CA VAL A 42 -12.87 11.43 2.41
C VAL A 42 -13.50 10.16 1.85
N VAL A 43 -12.68 9.26 1.31
CA VAL A 43 -13.13 7.96 0.77
C VAL A 43 -13.29 6.94 1.91
N SER A 44 -12.28 6.80 2.78
CA SER A 44 -12.25 5.74 3.79
C SER A 44 -13.32 5.87 4.88
N LYS A 45 -13.96 7.04 5.02
CA LYS A 45 -15.08 7.24 5.96
C LYS A 45 -16.33 6.42 5.61
N TYR A 46 -16.41 5.90 4.38
CA TYR A 46 -17.50 5.04 3.91
C TYR A 46 -17.17 3.55 4.07
N PHE A 47 -15.99 3.19 4.56
CA PHE A 47 -15.65 1.80 4.85
C PHE A 47 -16.28 1.39 6.19
N ASP A 48 -16.83 0.19 6.25
CA ASP A 48 -17.38 -0.36 7.48
C ASP A 48 -16.30 -0.53 8.55
N THR A 49 -15.12 -1.01 8.13
CA THR A 49 -13.95 -1.24 8.99
C THR A 49 -12.64 -0.90 8.28
N VAL A 50 -11.64 -0.46 9.05
CA VAL A 50 -10.27 -0.26 8.58
C VAL A 50 -9.37 -1.26 9.31
N GLU A 51 -8.94 -2.31 8.62
CA GLU A 51 -8.08 -3.36 9.18
C GLU A 51 -6.64 -2.89 9.36
N TYR A 52 -6.14 -2.09 8.41
CA TYR A 52 -4.79 -1.56 8.41
C TYR A 52 -4.75 -0.13 7.87
N LYS A 53 -3.87 0.70 8.44
CA LYS A 53 -3.69 2.10 8.01
C LYS A 53 -2.21 2.46 8.04
N GLN A 54 -1.70 2.90 6.89
CA GLN A 54 -0.32 3.35 6.72
C GLN A 54 -0.29 4.65 5.91
N GLN A 55 0.71 5.47 6.19
CA GLN A 55 1.09 6.61 5.36
C GLN A 55 2.61 6.57 5.13
N HIS A 56 3.05 6.83 3.91
CA HIS A 56 4.45 6.94 3.55
C HIS A 56 4.71 8.31 2.93
N ARG A 57 5.87 8.90 3.18
CA ARG A 57 6.32 10.19 2.63
C ARG A 57 7.70 10.02 2.04
#